data_AF-A0A4W3J218-F1
#
_entry.id   AF-A0A4W3J218-F1
#
_cell.length_a   1.000
_cell.length_b   1.000
_cell.length_c   1.000
_cell.angle_alpha   90.00
_cell.angle_beta   90.00
_cell.angle_gamma   90.00
#
_symmetry.space_group_name_H-M   'P 1'
#
loop_
_entity.id
_entity.type
_entity.pdbx_description
1 polymer ?
#
loop_
_entity_poly.entity_id
_entity_poly.type
_entity_poly.pdbx_seq_one_letter_code
_entity_poly.pdbx_strand_id
1 'polypeptide(L)'
;MAEDEGGGGEPDNRLLEAVLDDDEEDEDEFVMEEEVNDSEEVEKPSNINFDPSLPTSHSYLGTDMEEFHGRTVHDEDSFLNVPVLTNIPVILIPGQTLPLQLFRPHEVSMMRNLIQKDRTFGVLAYSDSADRSSKFGTTAEIYEFREEQEYGIETVKVKAIGRQRFKVIETRTQTDGIRVAKVHILPEWVLPSSVSGVQLNSLNRLHMFVSGKPPACQFKQAQRWWQKYQKRKFHCANLTWWPPWVYSLYDAEILMERMRAQLREWDENLKDDSLPSNPVDFSYRVAACLPIDDALRLELLKISSAIQRLRCELDLMDKCTSLCCKRCHNTEITTKHDIFSLSLYGPMAAYVNPHGYVHETLTVYKANNLNLIGRPSTQHSWFPGFAWTIAQCRNCGSHMGWKFTATKKEMLPQKFWGLTRSALQPKMPEIDDGGSDKLRWGRVISSLVYLCFKTFFDLANVFDLPFTVPCWPPHFSLPKGGPFSSAPFSSFLTGSMENAEGGTQC
;
A
#
# COMPACT_ATOMS: atom_id res chain seq x y z
N MET A 1 -32.43 -64.57 -69.86
CA MET A 1 -30.99 -64.34 -70.05
C MET A 1 -30.36 -64.37 -68.65
N ALA A 2 -29.55 -65.41 -68.39
CA ALA A 2 -28.64 -65.67 -67.24
C ALA A 2 -29.26 -65.63 -65.82
N GLU A 3 -29.32 -66.69 -65.00
CA GLU A 3 -28.36 -67.71 -64.49
C GLU A 3 -27.31 -67.21 -63.47
N ASP A 4 -27.18 -67.99 -62.38
CA ASP A 4 -26.08 -68.17 -61.41
C ASP A 4 -25.76 -67.10 -60.33
N GLU A 5 -25.26 -67.41 -59.12
CA GLU A 5 -25.08 -68.61 -58.26
C GLU A 5 -24.45 -68.14 -56.92
N GLY A 6 -24.59 -68.94 -55.83
CA GLY A 6 -23.61 -69.11 -54.72
C GLY A 6 -23.44 -67.97 -53.69
N GLY A 7 -23.12 -68.20 -52.41
CA GLY A 7 -22.54 -69.38 -51.76
C GLY A 7 -21.15 -69.06 -51.19
N GLY A 8 -21.06 -68.88 -49.87
CA GLY A 8 -19.91 -68.88 -48.93
C GLY A 8 -18.43 -68.74 -49.36
N GLY A 9 -17.68 -67.93 -48.60
CA GLY A 9 -16.20 -67.97 -48.51
C GLY A 9 -15.57 -66.86 -47.65
N GLU A 10 -15.18 -67.20 -46.41
CA GLU A 10 -14.16 -66.54 -45.56
C GLU A 10 -12.74 -66.59 -46.23
N PRO A 11 -11.62 -65.97 -45.74
CA PRO A 11 -11.31 -65.57 -44.35
C PRO A 11 -10.43 -64.29 -44.13
N ASP A 12 -10.18 -64.03 -42.84
CA ASP A 12 -8.94 -63.52 -42.20
C ASP A 12 -8.53 -62.02 -42.30
N ASN A 13 -8.65 -61.29 -41.19
CA ASN A 13 -7.48 -60.95 -40.36
C ASN A 13 -7.86 -60.20 -39.07
N ARG A 14 -7.64 -60.89 -37.95
CA ARG A 14 -6.87 -60.43 -36.79
C ARG A 14 -7.38 -59.24 -35.94
N LEU A 15 -7.61 -59.62 -34.68
CA LEU A 15 -7.15 -58.94 -33.44
C LEU A 15 -7.82 -57.62 -33.08
N LEU A 16 -8.79 -57.67 -32.16
CA LEU A 16 -8.61 -57.29 -30.76
C LEU A 16 -9.94 -57.41 -30.00
N GLU A 17 -10.06 -58.48 -29.21
CA GLU A 17 -10.86 -58.47 -27.98
C GLU A 17 -10.17 -57.55 -26.98
N ALA A 18 -10.90 -56.58 -26.43
CA ALA A 18 -10.62 -55.92 -25.16
C ALA A 18 -12.00 -55.66 -24.54
N VAL A 19 -12.49 -56.61 -23.75
CA VAL A 19 -12.50 -56.53 -22.27
C VAL A 19 -13.29 -55.31 -21.79
N LEU A 20 -14.56 -55.58 -21.47
CA LEU A 20 -15.34 -54.85 -20.48
C LEU A 20 -14.71 -55.12 -19.11
N ASP A 21 -14.71 -54.10 -18.25
CA ASP A 21 -14.41 -54.04 -16.82
C ASP A 21 -13.31 -53.00 -16.52
N ASP A 22 -13.72 -51.78 -16.20
CA ASP A 22 -13.67 -51.29 -14.82
C ASP A 22 -14.36 -49.93 -14.76
N ASP A 23 -15.55 -49.93 -14.16
CA ASP A 23 -16.15 -48.77 -13.52
C ASP A 23 -15.21 -48.35 -12.37
N GLU A 24 -14.25 -47.47 -12.64
CA GLU A 24 -13.64 -46.69 -11.57
C GLU A 24 -14.69 -45.68 -11.13
N GLU A 25 -15.47 -46.10 -10.12
CA GLU A 25 -16.12 -45.20 -9.19
C GLU A 25 -15.11 -44.11 -8.83
N ASP A 26 -15.41 -42.87 -9.23
CA ASP A 26 -14.76 -41.67 -8.72
C ASP A 26 -15.01 -41.66 -7.20
N GLU A 27 -14.17 -42.38 -6.45
CA GLU A 27 -14.05 -42.21 -5.01
C GLU A 27 -13.66 -40.74 -4.83
N ASP A 28 -14.60 -39.96 -4.30
CA ASP A 28 -14.34 -38.66 -3.70
C ASP A 28 -13.16 -38.83 -2.73
N GLU A 29 -11.93 -38.64 -3.22
CA GLU A 29 -10.70 -38.73 -2.45
C GLU A 29 -10.86 -37.67 -1.35
N PHE A 30 -11.17 -38.13 -0.14
CA PHE A 30 -11.36 -37.31 1.04
C PHE A 30 -10.14 -36.39 1.15
N VAL A 31 -10.27 -35.13 0.73
CA VAL A 31 -9.20 -34.15 0.79
C VAL A 31 -8.89 -33.99 2.27
N MET A 32 -7.79 -34.58 2.73
CA MET A 32 -7.35 -34.43 4.11
C MET A 32 -7.04 -32.95 4.34
N GLU A 33 -7.95 -32.25 5.02
CA GLU A 33 -7.70 -30.92 5.53
C GLU A 33 -6.64 -31.04 6.64
N GLU A 34 -5.37 -30.79 6.30
CA GLU A 34 -4.32 -30.69 7.31
C GLU A 34 -4.51 -29.38 8.09
N GLU A 35 -4.87 -29.51 9.37
CA GLU A 35 -4.90 -28.39 10.30
C GLU A 35 -3.46 -27.96 10.62
N VAL A 36 -3.12 -26.71 10.30
CA VAL A 36 -1.79 -26.16 10.61
C VAL A 36 -1.93 -25.07 11.67
N ASN A 37 -1.41 -25.35 12.85
CA ASN A 37 -1.15 -24.35 13.88
C ASN A 37 0.37 -24.25 14.04
N ASP A 38 0.98 -23.17 13.57
CA ASP A 38 2.43 -22.91 13.74
C ASP A 38 2.75 -22.45 15.19
N SER A 39 2.06 -23.04 16.19
CA SER A 39 2.24 -22.80 17.63
C SER A 39 3.53 -23.39 18.19
N GLU A 40 4.22 -24.23 17.43
CA GLU A 40 5.57 -24.69 17.78
C GLU A 40 6.59 -23.58 17.51
N GLU A 41 7.57 -23.41 18.39
CA GLU A 41 8.68 -22.46 18.28
C GLU A 41 9.62 -22.83 17.12
N VAL A 42 9.14 -22.69 15.87
CA VAL A 42 10.05 -22.63 14.72
C VAL A 42 10.84 -21.34 14.87
N GLU A 43 12.12 -21.47 15.20
CA GLU A 43 13.05 -20.36 15.29
C GLU A 43 13.10 -19.63 13.95
N LYS A 44 12.94 -18.30 13.99
CA LYS A 44 13.11 -17.46 12.79
C LYS A 44 14.53 -17.67 12.29
N PRO A 45 14.73 -18.04 11.01
CA PRO A 45 16.08 -18.28 10.50
C PRO A 45 16.88 -16.99 10.62
N SER A 46 18.04 -17.07 11.30
CA SER A 46 18.94 -15.94 11.49
C SER A 46 19.60 -15.45 10.20
N ASN A 47 19.50 -16.23 9.11
CA ASN A 47 19.99 -15.87 7.79
C ASN A 47 19.05 -16.40 6.70
N ILE A 48 18.63 -15.51 5.80
CA ILE A 48 17.81 -15.81 4.63
C ILE A 48 18.76 -15.90 3.44
N ASN A 49 18.79 -17.04 2.73
CA ASN A 49 19.66 -17.23 1.56
C ASN A 49 18.91 -17.12 0.22
N PHE A 50 17.63 -16.79 0.27
CA PHE A 50 16.82 -16.48 -0.90
C PHE A 50 17.21 -15.12 -1.48
N ASP A 51 17.31 -15.02 -2.80
CA ASP A 51 17.61 -13.76 -3.50
C ASP A 51 16.35 -12.88 -3.60
N PRO A 52 16.27 -11.75 -2.89
CA PRO A 52 15.08 -10.90 -2.86
C PRO A 52 14.82 -10.15 -4.18
N SER A 53 15.76 -10.19 -5.13
CA SER A 53 15.54 -9.61 -6.46
C SER A 53 14.65 -10.49 -7.35
N LEU A 54 14.58 -11.80 -7.09
CA LEU A 54 13.83 -12.73 -7.93
C LEU A 54 12.34 -12.41 -7.99
N PRO A 55 11.62 -12.18 -6.87
CA PRO A 55 10.19 -11.85 -6.95
C PRO A 55 9.93 -10.51 -7.63
N THR A 56 10.88 -9.57 -7.58
CA THR A 56 10.73 -8.26 -8.26
C THR A 56 10.89 -8.34 -9.77
N SER A 57 11.56 -9.37 -10.27
CA SER A 57 11.72 -9.58 -11.72
C SER A 57 10.44 -10.10 -12.38
N HIS A 58 9.49 -10.66 -11.63
CA HIS A 58 8.28 -11.29 -12.16
C HIS A 58 8.56 -12.35 -13.25
N SER A 59 9.62 -13.14 -13.09
CA SER A 59 10.07 -14.14 -14.08
C SER A 59 9.02 -15.18 -14.47
N TYR A 60 8.01 -15.41 -13.62
CA TYR A 60 6.85 -16.27 -13.91
C TYR A 60 5.98 -15.77 -15.07
N LEU A 61 6.14 -14.51 -15.51
CA LEU A 61 5.48 -13.97 -16.71
C LEU A 61 6.24 -14.30 -18.01
N GLY A 62 7.49 -14.75 -17.91
CA GLY A 62 8.39 -14.98 -19.05
C GLY A 62 9.61 -14.06 -19.00
N THR A 63 10.66 -14.44 -19.72
CA THR A 63 11.96 -13.75 -19.73
C THR A 63 12.11 -12.71 -20.85
N ASP A 64 11.24 -12.75 -21.86
CA ASP A 64 11.45 -12.02 -23.12
C ASP A 64 10.38 -10.92 -23.28
N MET A 65 10.28 -10.01 -22.30
CA MET A 65 9.41 -8.84 -22.40
C MET A 65 10.16 -7.68 -23.06
N GLU A 66 9.47 -6.92 -23.92
CA GLU A 66 10.01 -5.69 -24.49
C GLU A 66 10.06 -4.61 -23.41
N GLU A 67 11.26 -4.12 -23.11
CA GLU A 67 11.48 -3.05 -22.16
C GLU A 67 11.36 -1.67 -22.81
N PHE A 68 10.65 -0.77 -22.13
CA PHE A 68 10.47 0.59 -22.56
C PHE A 68 11.19 1.56 -21.62
N HIS A 69 11.97 2.45 -22.23
CA HIS A 69 12.62 3.54 -21.51
C HIS A 69 11.85 4.86 -21.71
N GLY A 70 12.15 5.83 -20.85
CA GLY A 70 11.47 7.12 -20.78
C GLY A 70 10.42 7.16 -19.68
N ARG A 71 9.98 8.38 -19.36
CA ARG A 71 9.00 8.64 -18.30
C ARG A 71 8.01 9.67 -18.80
N THR A 72 6.75 9.28 -18.89
CA THR A 72 5.65 10.22 -19.12
C THR A 72 5.22 10.81 -17.78
N VAL A 73 5.31 12.14 -17.65
CA VAL A 73 4.77 12.90 -16.52
C VAL A 73 3.95 14.04 -17.09
N HIS A 74 2.72 14.17 -16.60
CA HIS A 74 1.80 15.22 -17.00
C HIS A 74 1.89 16.41 -16.05
N ASP A 75 1.51 17.59 -16.55
CA ASP A 75 1.51 18.81 -15.74
C ASP A 75 0.55 18.69 -14.54
N GLU A 76 0.97 19.25 -13.41
CA GLU A 76 0.12 19.33 -12.21
C GLU A 76 -1.13 20.19 -12.48
N ASP A 77 -2.26 19.84 -11.85
CA ASP A 77 -3.57 20.48 -12.04
C ASP A 77 -4.13 20.44 -13.48
N SER A 78 -3.51 19.64 -14.36
CA SER A 78 -4.01 19.42 -15.72
C SER A 78 -5.20 18.45 -15.76
N PHE A 79 -6.02 18.58 -16.81
CA PHE A 79 -7.13 17.67 -17.08
C PHE A 79 -6.84 16.79 -18.29
N LEU A 80 -6.91 15.48 -18.11
CA LEU A 80 -6.57 14.49 -19.14
C LEU A 80 -7.72 13.53 -19.39
N ASN A 81 -7.78 12.98 -20.60
CA ASN A 81 -8.63 11.84 -20.91
C ASN A 81 -7.76 10.59 -20.93
N VAL A 82 -7.89 9.72 -19.92
CA VAL A 82 -7.04 8.54 -19.76
C VAL A 82 -7.90 7.30 -19.88
N PRO A 83 -7.50 6.29 -20.68
CA PRO A 83 -8.21 5.01 -20.71
C PRO A 83 -7.98 4.28 -19.38
N VAL A 84 -9.02 3.68 -18.81
CA VAL A 84 -8.99 3.08 -17.48
C VAL A 84 -9.33 1.60 -17.51
N LEU A 85 -8.54 0.80 -16.78
CA LEU A 85 -8.86 -0.59 -16.52
C LEU A 85 -9.78 -0.70 -15.31
N THR A 86 -10.93 -1.34 -15.49
CA THR A 86 -11.99 -1.39 -14.47
C THR A 86 -11.97 -2.64 -13.61
N ASN A 87 -11.26 -3.69 -14.05
CA ASN A 87 -11.33 -5.02 -13.45
C ASN A 87 -10.09 -5.36 -12.60
N ILE A 88 -9.40 -4.34 -12.10
CA ILE A 88 -8.21 -4.49 -11.24
C ILE A 88 -8.63 -4.19 -9.79
N PRO A 89 -8.66 -5.21 -8.91
CA PRO A 89 -9.04 -5.02 -7.51
C PRO A 89 -7.87 -4.52 -6.65
N VAL A 90 -7.14 -3.49 -7.13
CA VAL A 90 -5.95 -2.94 -6.47
C VAL A 90 -6.03 -1.42 -6.46
N ILE A 91 -5.73 -0.81 -5.31
CA ILE A 91 -5.48 0.63 -5.22
C ILE A 91 -3.98 0.83 -5.45
N LEU A 92 -3.64 1.22 -6.69
CA LEU A 92 -2.26 1.43 -7.11
C LEU A 92 -1.68 2.68 -6.46
N ILE A 93 -0.55 2.54 -5.78
CA ILE A 93 0.21 3.65 -5.19
C ILE A 93 1.30 4.12 -6.18
N PRO A 94 1.61 5.43 -6.29
CA PRO A 94 2.76 5.90 -7.05
C PRO A 94 4.06 5.13 -6.71
N GLY A 95 4.83 4.74 -7.72
CA GLY A 95 6.04 3.93 -7.54
C GLY A 95 5.81 2.43 -7.31
N GLN A 96 4.57 1.97 -7.09
CA GLN A 96 4.24 0.55 -6.98
C GLN A 96 4.22 -0.12 -8.37
N THR A 97 4.87 -1.27 -8.48
CA THR A 97 4.80 -2.13 -9.67
C THR A 97 3.47 -2.89 -9.72
N LEU A 98 2.88 -2.98 -10.91
CA LEU A 98 1.63 -3.66 -11.21
C LEU A 98 1.83 -4.61 -12.40
N PRO A 99 2.00 -5.92 -12.15
CA PRO A 99 1.97 -6.91 -13.21
C PRO A 99 0.53 -7.22 -13.62
N LEU A 100 0.29 -7.41 -14.92
CA LEU A 100 -1.01 -7.75 -15.49
C LEU A 100 -0.88 -8.85 -16.55
N GLN A 101 -1.90 -9.69 -16.63
CA GLN A 101 -2.11 -10.65 -17.71
C GLN A 101 -3.55 -10.51 -18.20
N LEU A 102 -3.71 -10.08 -19.45
CA LEU A 102 -4.97 -9.64 -20.04
C LEU A 102 -5.38 -10.61 -21.15
N PHE A 103 -6.65 -11.01 -21.12
CA PHE A 103 -7.24 -11.99 -22.04
C PHE A 103 -8.40 -11.41 -22.86
N ARG A 104 -9.01 -10.30 -22.40
CA ARG A 104 -10.18 -9.75 -23.08
C ARG A 104 -9.73 -8.95 -24.31
N PRO A 105 -10.35 -9.14 -25.49
CA PRO A 105 -9.92 -8.48 -26.73
C PRO A 105 -9.86 -6.95 -26.65
N HIS A 106 -10.79 -6.32 -25.93
CA HIS A 106 -10.78 -4.86 -25.74
C HIS A 106 -9.65 -4.38 -24.82
N GLU A 107 -9.26 -5.17 -23.81
CA GLU A 107 -8.11 -4.87 -22.94
C GLU A 107 -6.79 -5.05 -23.71
N VAL A 108 -6.68 -6.11 -24.52
CA VAL A 108 -5.55 -6.36 -25.42
C VAL A 108 -5.40 -5.22 -26.44
N SER A 109 -6.49 -4.84 -27.11
CA SER A 109 -6.50 -3.74 -28.07
C SER A 109 -6.14 -2.40 -27.42
N MET A 110 -6.66 -2.14 -26.22
CA MET A 110 -6.29 -0.96 -25.42
C MET A 110 -4.79 -0.91 -25.17
N MET A 111 -4.18 -2.01 -24.72
CA MET A 111 -2.74 -2.05 -24.44
C MET A 111 -1.91 -1.85 -25.70
N ARG A 112 -2.25 -2.52 -26.81
CA ARG A 112 -1.56 -2.34 -28.09
C ARG A 112 -1.57 -0.88 -28.56
N ASN A 113 -2.71 -0.19 -28.39
CA ASN A 113 -2.83 1.23 -28.71
C ASN A 113 -2.02 2.13 -27.77
N LEU A 114 -1.89 1.76 -26.49
CA LEU A 114 -1.11 2.51 -25.50
C LEU A 114 0.39 2.42 -25.76
N ILE A 115 0.89 1.25 -26.16
CA ILE A 115 2.30 1.05 -26.51
C ILE A 115 2.73 1.98 -27.65
N GLN A 116 1.84 2.28 -28.60
CA GLN A 116 2.11 3.20 -29.71
C GLN A 116 1.98 4.70 -29.33
N LYS A 117 1.50 5.02 -28.12
CA LYS A 117 1.25 6.38 -27.63
C LYS A 117 2.18 6.73 -26.46
N ASP A 118 1.60 7.09 -25.31
CA ASP A 118 2.30 7.54 -24.10
C ASP A 118 2.41 6.44 -23.03
N ARG A 119 1.99 5.21 -23.37
CA ARG A 119 2.06 4.00 -22.54
C ARG A 119 1.34 4.14 -21.18
N THR A 120 0.42 5.10 -21.06
CA THR A 120 -0.16 5.47 -19.78
C THR A 120 -1.65 5.17 -19.73
N PHE A 121 -2.09 4.44 -18.70
CA PHE A 121 -3.50 4.19 -18.40
C PHE A 121 -3.82 4.53 -16.96
N GLY A 122 -5.10 4.61 -16.62
CA GLY A 122 -5.56 4.91 -15.26
C GLY A 122 -6.02 3.66 -14.53
N VAL A 123 -5.63 3.54 -13.26
CA VAL A 123 -6.17 2.55 -12.32
C VAL A 123 -7.06 3.27 -11.32
N LEU A 124 -8.34 2.89 -11.27
CA LEU A 124 -9.34 3.50 -10.40
C LEU A 124 -9.29 2.88 -9.00
N ALA A 125 -9.37 3.72 -7.96
CA ALA A 125 -9.30 3.28 -6.57
C ALA A 125 -10.72 3.10 -6.00
N TYR A 126 -11.19 1.86 -5.90
CA TYR A 126 -12.50 1.54 -5.33
C TYR A 126 -12.34 1.18 -3.85
N SER A 127 -13.13 1.82 -2.96
CA SER A 127 -13.16 1.46 -1.53
C SER A 127 -14.01 0.23 -1.25
N ASP A 128 -15.00 -0.03 -2.11
CA ASP A 128 -15.93 -1.15 -2.01
C ASP A 128 -16.18 -1.68 -3.41
N SER A 129 -16.26 -3.00 -3.57
CA SER A 129 -16.50 -3.65 -4.86
C SER A 129 -17.90 -3.36 -5.42
N ALA A 130 -18.84 -2.95 -4.54
CA ALA A 130 -20.18 -2.54 -4.93
C ALA A 130 -20.27 -1.10 -5.44
N ASP A 131 -19.40 -0.19 -4.98
CA ASP A 131 -19.42 1.21 -5.40
C ASP A 131 -18.55 1.41 -6.65
N ARG A 132 -19.20 1.53 -7.81
CA ARG A 132 -18.51 1.76 -9.09
C ARG A 132 -18.17 3.23 -9.34
N SER A 133 -18.43 4.13 -8.39
CA SER A 133 -18.12 5.56 -8.50
C SER A 133 -16.82 5.94 -7.79
N SER A 134 -15.70 5.40 -8.28
CA SER A 134 -14.39 5.82 -7.77
C SER A 134 -14.13 7.29 -8.11
N LYS A 135 -13.71 8.07 -7.09
CA LYS A 135 -13.38 9.49 -7.22
C LYS A 135 -11.89 9.74 -7.42
N PHE A 136 -11.04 8.74 -7.24
CA PHE A 136 -9.58 8.88 -7.24
C PHE A 136 -8.91 7.70 -7.93
N GLY A 137 -7.68 7.87 -8.38
CA GLY A 137 -6.89 6.80 -8.95
C GLY A 137 -5.45 7.21 -9.17
N THR A 138 -4.71 6.34 -9.82
CA THR A 138 -3.29 6.54 -10.11
C THR A 138 -3.03 6.18 -11.57
N THR A 139 -2.27 7.01 -12.27
CA THR A 139 -1.77 6.67 -13.61
C THR A 139 -0.75 5.56 -13.51
N ALA A 140 -0.79 4.62 -14.44
CA ALA A 140 0.12 3.50 -14.56
C ALA A 140 0.82 3.61 -15.91
N GLU A 141 2.15 3.69 -15.90
CA GLU A 141 2.97 3.71 -17.10
C GLU A 141 3.53 2.31 -17.35
N ILE A 142 3.32 1.79 -18.55
CA ILE A 142 3.85 0.50 -18.99
C ILE A 142 5.35 0.64 -19.26
N TYR A 143 6.15 -0.19 -18.59
CA TYR A 143 7.60 -0.24 -18.78
C TYR A 143 8.08 -1.59 -19.35
N GLU A 144 7.28 -2.65 -19.26
CA GLU A 144 7.53 -3.92 -19.94
C GLU A 144 6.24 -4.48 -20.55
N PHE A 145 6.33 -5.06 -21.74
CA PHE A 145 5.20 -5.59 -22.49
C PHE A 145 5.57 -6.88 -23.23
N ARG A 146 4.63 -7.82 -23.29
CA ARG A 146 4.74 -9.00 -24.16
C ARG A 146 3.37 -9.41 -24.67
N GLU A 147 3.31 -9.69 -25.95
CA GLU A 147 2.13 -10.28 -26.60
C GLU A 147 2.42 -11.74 -26.91
N GLU A 148 1.49 -12.63 -26.54
CA GLU A 148 1.59 -14.07 -26.77
C GLU A 148 0.28 -14.55 -27.40
N GLN A 149 0.39 -15.44 -28.38
CA GLN A 149 -0.77 -16.10 -28.99
C GLN A 149 -0.68 -17.59 -28.67
N GLU A 150 -1.52 -18.05 -27.74
CA GLU A 150 -1.53 -19.43 -27.29
C GLU A 150 -2.89 -20.05 -27.59
N TYR A 151 -2.92 -21.21 -28.26
CA TYR A 151 -4.16 -21.88 -28.66
C TYR A 151 -5.16 -20.99 -29.44
N GLY A 152 -4.66 -19.99 -30.17
CA GLY A 152 -5.47 -19.01 -30.92
C GLY A 152 -6.04 -17.87 -30.08
N ILE A 153 -5.75 -17.82 -28.78
CA ILE A 153 -6.15 -16.73 -27.88
C ILE A 153 -4.99 -15.73 -27.78
N GLU A 154 -5.26 -14.47 -28.14
CA GLU A 154 -4.31 -13.37 -27.92
C GLU A 154 -4.30 -13.00 -26.43
N THR A 155 -3.11 -13.04 -25.83
CA THR A 155 -2.89 -12.62 -24.45
C THR A 155 -1.80 -11.58 -24.39
N VAL A 156 -1.96 -10.63 -23.48
CA VAL A 156 -0.98 -9.55 -23.27
C VAL A 156 -0.54 -9.56 -21.82
N LYS A 157 0.76 -9.64 -21.61
CA LYS A 157 1.41 -9.54 -20.31
C LYS A 157 2.11 -8.20 -20.20
N VAL A 158 1.91 -7.50 -19.09
CA VAL A 158 2.38 -6.13 -18.91
C VAL A 158 2.96 -5.96 -17.51
N LYS A 159 4.04 -5.19 -17.39
CA LYS A 159 4.42 -4.59 -16.10
C LYS A 159 4.32 -3.08 -16.22
N ALA A 160 3.53 -2.51 -15.32
CA ALA A 160 3.32 -1.08 -15.22
C ALA A 160 3.78 -0.57 -13.86
N ILE A 161 4.08 0.72 -13.77
CA ILE A 161 4.42 1.39 -12.52
C ILE A 161 3.50 2.57 -12.26
N GLY A 162 3.02 2.72 -11.02
CA GLY A 162 2.24 3.89 -10.63
C GLY A 162 3.05 5.18 -10.78
N ARG A 163 2.45 6.25 -11.33
CA ARG A 163 3.12 7.54 -11.56
C ARG A 163 2.48 8.69 -10.80
N GLN A 164 1.30 9.14 -11.22
CA GLN A 164 0.66 10.34 -10.68
C GLN A 164 -0.73 10.04 -10.16
N ARG A 165 -1.08 10.67 -9.05
CA ARG A 165 -2.43 10.58 -8.49
C ARG A 165 -3.36 11.46 -9.30
N PHE A 166 -4.62 11.05 -9.42
CA PHE A 166 -5.64 11.85 -10.07
C PHE A 166 -6.98 11.76 -9.36
N LYS A 167 -7.81 12.78 -9.59
CA LYS A 167 -9.22 12.80 -9.23
C LYS A 167 -10.07 12.59 -10.48
N VAL A 168 -11.05 11.70 -10.41
CA VAL A 168 -11.99 11.44 -11.50
C VAL A 168 -13.02 12.57 -11.55
N ILE A 169 -13.20 13.16 -12.73
CA ILE A 169 -14.22 14.18 -13.00
C ILE A 169 -15.44 13.53 -13.65
N GLU A 170 -15.21 12.72 -14.69
CA GLU A 170 -16.24 12.06 -15.46
C GLU A 170 -15.69 10.75 -16.03
N THR A 171 -16.56 9.76 -16.23
CA THR A 171 -16.21 8.52 -16.93
C THR A 171 -17.19 8.27 -18.06
N ARG A 172 -16.67 7.86 -19.21
CA ARG A 172 -17.45 7.47 -20.38
C ARG A 172 -16.96 6.13 -20.92
N THR A 173 -17.86 5.33 -21.46
CA THR A 173 -17.51 4.08 -22.16
C THR A 173 -17.56 4.34 -23.66
N GLN A 174 -16.48 4.02 -24.35
CA GLN A 174 -16.41 4.09 -25.81
C GLN A 174 -17.15 2.90 -26.45
N THR A 175 -17.37 2.98 -27.77
CA THR A 175 -18.08 1.93 -28.53
C THR A 175 -17.32 0.60 -28.58
N ASP A 176 -16.01 0.62 -28.35
CA ASP A 176 -15.13 -0.56 -28.25
C ASP A 176 -15.17 -1.23 -26.86
N GLY A 177 -15.95 -0.68 -25.92
CA GLY A 177 -16.05 -1.17 -24.54
C GLY A 177 -14.96 -0.63 -23.60
N ILE A 178 -13.98 0.13 -24.11
CA ILE A 178 -12.94 0.76 -23.29
C ILE A 178 -13.55 1.93 -22.52
N ARG A 179 -13.29 1.98 -21.21
CA ARG A 179 -13.69 3.12 -20.38
C ARG A 179 -12.60 4.18 -20.45
N VAL A 180 -13.00 5.43 -20.65
CA VAL A 180 -12.12 6.60 -20.61
C VAL A 180 -12.59 7.52 -19.48
N ALA A 181 -11.67 7.92 -18.63
CA ALA A 181 -11.93 8.86 -17.55
C ALA A 181 -11.35 10.23 -17.90
N LYS A 182 -12.16 11.28 -17.74
CA LYS A 182 -11.65 12.64 -17.61
C LYS A 182 -11.14 12.80 -16.18
N VAL A 183 -9.84 13.01 -16.03
CA VAL A 183 -9.16 13.04 -14.73
C VAL A 183 -8.45 14.37 -14.53
N HIS A 184 -8.36 14.81 -13.28
CA HIS A 184 -7.59 15.96 -12.83
C HIS A 184 -6.34 15.48 -12.10
N ILE A 185 -5.15 15.78 -12.64
CA ILE A 185 -3.87 15.37 -12.06
C ILE A 185 -3.64 16.14 -10.75
N LEU A 186 -3.42 15.40 -9.66
CA LEU A 186 -3.25 16.01 -8.33
C LEU A 186 -1.78 16.37 -8.10
N PRO A 187 -1.48 17.58 -7.62
CA PRO A 187 -0.11 18.00 -7.30
C PRO A 187 0.45 17.24 -6.09
N GLU A 188 1.78 17.14 -6.03
CA GLU A 188 2.49 16.67 -4.83
C GLU A 188 3.06 17.88 -4.08
N TRP A 189 2.54 18.16 -2.89
CA TRP A 189 2.90 19.36 -2.14
C TRP A 189 4.24 19.19 -1.41
N VAL A 190 5.30 19.75 -2.00
CA VAL A 190 6.63 19.84 -1.40
C VAL A 190 6.70 21.10 -0.54
N LEU A 191 6.62 20.90 0.78
CA LEU A 191 6.67 21.99 1.76
C LEU A 191 8.12 22.32 2.16
N PRO A 192 8.48 23.60 2.35
CA PRO A 192 9.76 23.98 2.92
C PRO A 192 9.85 23.56 4.39
N SER A 193 11.04 23.70 4.97
CA SER A 193 11.22 23.47 6.42
C SER A 193 10.26 24.35 7.23
N SER A 194 9.65 23.76 8.25
CA SER A 194 8.66 24.40 9.12
C SER A 194 9.14 25.66 9.85
N VAL A 195 10.47 25.84 9.99
CA VAL A 195 11.08 27.03 10.59
C VAL A 195 11.61 28.05 9.56
N SER A 196 11.45 27.78 8.26
CA SER A 196 11.98 28.66 7.20
C SER A 196 11.48 30.10 7.30
N GLY A 197 10.20 30.30 7.66
CA GLY A 197 9.60 31.63 7.81
C GLY A 197 10.01 32.39 9.07
N VAL A 198 10.61 31.73 10.07
CA VAL A 198 11.04 32.34 11.35
C VAL A 198 12.56 32.31 11.52
N GLN A 199 13.28 31.91 10.48
CA GLN A 199 14.72 31.71 10.54
C GLN A 199 15.47 33.04 10.62
N LEU A 200 16.34 33.19 11.62
CA LEU A 200 17.21 34.36 11.73
C LEU A 200 18.38 34.26 10.73
N ASN A 201 18.55 35.31 9.92
CA ASN A 201 19.62 35.37 8.91
C ASN A 201 21.03 35.18 9.49
N SER A 202 21.27 35.65 10.71
CA SER A 202 22.55 35.46 11.42
C SER A 202 22.87 33.99 11.71
N LEU A 203 21.84 33.14 11.81
CA LEU A 203 21.95 31.72 12.11
C LEU A 203 21.93 30.84 10.86
N ASN A 204 21.74 31.39 9.66
CA ASN A 204 21.70 30.61 8.41
C ASN A 204 22.97 29.76 8.19
N ARG A 205 24.13 30.29 8.60
CA ARG A 205 25.42 29.56 8.51
C ARG A 205 25.49 28.32 9.42
N LEU A 206 24.67 28.27 10.47
CA LEU A 206 24.61 27.17 11.42
C LEU A 206 23.63 26.05 10.99
N HIS A 207 22.80 26.31 9.96
CA HIS A 207 21.89 25.31 9.36
C HIS A 207 22.58 24.39 8.35
N MET A 208 23.78 24.74 7.87
CA MET A 208 24.56 23.84 7.03
C MET A 208 25.09 22.66 7.86
N PHE A 209 24.59 21.46 7.58
CA PHE A 209 25.07 20.23 8.18
C PHE A 209 26.46 19.89 7.60
N VAL A 210 27.52 20.14 8.39
CA VAL A 210 28.93 19.92 8.00
C VAL A 210 29.46 18.53 8.43
N SER A 211 28.61 17.55 8.79
CA SER A 211 29.11 16.19 9.06
C SER A 211 28.08 15.14 8.72
N GLY A 212 28.49 14.17 7.90
CA GLY A 212 27.70 12.99 7.54
C GLY A 212 27.15 12.30 8.78
N LYS A 213 25.91 11.83 8.68
CA LYS A 213 25.27 10.99 9.69
C LYS A 213 26.23 9.84 10.03
N PRO A 214 26.58 9.61 11.32
CA PRO A 214 27.39 8.45 11.68
C PRO A 214 26.66 7.15 11.29
N PRO A 215 27.37 6.07 10.91
CA PRO A 215 26.75 4.81 10.53
C PRO A 215 25.81 4.28 11.63
N ALA A 216 24.71 3.63 11.22
CA ALA A 216 23.66 3.16 12.11
C ALA A 216 24.14 2.21 13.23
N CYS A 217 25.30 1.56 13.06
CA CYS A 217 25.90 0.63 14.02
C CYS A 217 26.32 1.28 15.36
N GLN A 218 26.29 2.61 15.49
CA GLN A 218 26.67 3.33 16.71
C GLN A 218 25.48 4.04 17.37
N PHE A 219 24.54 3.26 17.91
CA PHE A 219 23.27 3.73 18.49
C PHE A 219 23.40 4.98 19.40
N LYS A 220 24.35 4.98 20.35
CA LYS A 220 24.58 6.13 21.26
C LYS A 220 25.08 7.39 20.53
N GLN A 221 25.87 7.25 19.48
CA GLN A 221 26.38 8.38 18.70
C GLN A 221 25.31 8.92 17.76
N ALA A 222 24.52 8.04 17.13
CA ALA A 222 23.36 8.41 16.32
C ALA A 222 22.31 9.17 17.15
N GLN A 223 21.99 8.69 18.36
CA GLN A 223 21.05 9.37 19.25
C GLN A 223 21.54 10.77 19.65
N ARG A 224 22.83 10.93 19.99
CA ARG A 224 23.43 12.24 20.26
C ARG A 224 23.42 13.16 19.04
N TRP A 225 23.62 12.61 17.84
CA TRP A 225 23.56 13.36 16.60
C TRP A 225 22.15 13.88 16.35
N TRP A 226 21.12 13.04 16.48
CA TRP A 226 19.71 13.45 16.33
C TRP A 226 19.28 14.50 17.36
N GLN A 227 19.77 14.41 18.61
CA GLN A 227 19.55 15.46 19.60
C GLN A 227 20.20 16.80 19.19
N LYS A 228 21.42 16.78 18.63
CA LYS A 228 22.09 17.99 18.10
C LYS A 228 21.37 18.53 16.87
N TYR A 229 20.92 17.64 15.98
CA TYR A 229 20.12 17.97 14.80
C TYR A 229 18.88 18.76 15.19
N GLN A 230 18.06 18.21 16.10
CA GLN A 230 16.83 18.86 16.56
C GLN A 230 17.12 20.24 17.20
N LYS A 231 18.11 20.32 18.08
CA LYS A 231 18.47 21.59 18.74
C LYS A 231 18.93 22.68 17.77
N ARG A 232 19.67 22.31 16.72
CA ARG A 232 20.19 23.27 15.73
C ARG A 232 19.12 23.66 14.72
N LYS A 233 18.47 22.66 14.10
CA LYS A 233 17.46 22.88 13.05
C LYS A 233 16.27 23.67 13.56
N PHE A 234 15.82 23.41 14.79
CA PHE A 234 14.65 24.07 15.37
C PHE A 234 15.02 25.10 16.44
N HIS A 235 16.22 25.67 16.39
CA HIS A 235 16.63 26.71 17.34
C HIS A 235 15.66 27.92 17.33
N CYS A 236 15.23 28.34 16.14
CA CYS A 236 14.29 29.45 15.97
C CYS A 236 12.85 29.13 16.38
N ALA A 237 12.53 27.89 16.80
CA ALA A 237 11.23 27.56 17.38
C ALA A 237 10.93 28.39 18.64
N ASN A 238 11.97 28.86 19.35
CA ASN A 238 11.82 29.76 20.50
C ASN A 238 11.19 31.12 20.15
N LEU A 239 11.12 31.49 18.85
CA LEU A 239 10.45 32.69 18.36
C LEU A 239 8.98 32.44 18.03
N THR A 240 8.49 31.22 18.27
CA THR A 240 7.14 30.76 17.91
C THR A 240 6.40 30.28 19.16
N TRP A 241 5.13 29.92 19.00
CA TRP A 241 4.32 29.38 20.10
C TRP A 241 4.60 27.91 20.43
N TRP A 242 5.33 27.19 19.58
CA TRP A 242 5.53 25.76 19.73
C TRP A 242 6.98 25.41 20.09
N PRO A 243 7.20 24.44 20.99
CA PRO A 243 8.55 24.00 21.34
C PRO A 243 9.20 23.19 20.19
N PRO A 244 10.54 23.08 20.14
CA PRO A 244 11.28 22.35 19.10
C PRO A 244 10.79 20.92 18.82
N TRP A 245 10.33 20.20 19.85
CA TRP A 245 9.88 18.82 19.68
C TRP A 245 8.59 18.71 18.85
N VAL A 246 7.74 19.75 18.82
CA VAL A 246 6.54 19.76 17.98
C VAL A 246 6.94 19.82 16.52
N TYR A 247 7.89 20.69 16.17
CA TYR A 247 8.42 20.79 14.81
C TYR A 247 9.08 19.49 14.34
N SER A 248 9.76 18.77 15.25
CA SER A 248 10.31 17.44 14.94
C SER A 248 9.24 16.44 14.49
N LEU A 249 7.98 16.57 14.92
CA LEU A 249 6.88 15.70 14.49
C LEU A 249 6.43 15.96 13.03
N TYR A 250 6.89 17.05 12.41
CA TYR A 250 6.57 17.43 11.03
C TYR A 250 7.82 17.50 10.15
N ASP A 251 8.95 16.98 10.63
CA ASP A 251 10.20 17.01 9.90
C ASP A 251 10.41 15.74 9.08
N ALA A 252 10.58 15.87 7.77
CA ALA A 252 10.74 14.73 6.88
C ALA A 252 11.86 13.77 7.30
N GLU A 253 13.03 14.30 7.64
CA GLU A 253 14.20 13.49 8.00
C GLU A 253 13.98 12.70 9.28
N ILE A 254 13.38 13.33 10.29
CA ILE A 254 13.06 12.67 11.56
C ILE A 254 11.97 11.61 11.37
N LEU A 255 10.95 11.91 10.57
CA LEU A 255 9.87 10.96 10.27
C LEU A 255 10.39 9.75 9.48
N MET A 256 11.20 9.98 8.44
CA MET A 256 11.84 8.90 7.69
C MET A 256 12.76 8.07 8.58
N GLU A 257 13.52 8.68 9.49
CA GLU A 257 14.37 7.92 10.41
C GLU A 257 13.58 7.02 11.36
N ARG A 258 12.50 7.56 11.93
CA ARG A 258 11.58 6.77 12.78
C ARG A 258 10.98 5.61 11.99
N MET A 259 10.60 5.86 10.74
CA MET A 259 10.07 4.84 9.85
C MET A 259 11.11 3.76 9.54
N ARG A 260 12.34 4.14 9.19
CA ARG A 260 13.45 3.19 8.99
C ARG A 260 13.69 2.33 10.23
N ALA A 261 13.56 2.89 11.43
CA ALA A 261 13.70 2.12 12.66
C ALA A 261 12.61 1.04 12.80
N GLN A 262 11.37 1.34 12.41
CA GLN A 262 10.28 0.35 12.41
C GLN A 262 10.42 -0.68 11.29
N LEU A 263 10.83 -0.26 10.08
CA LEU A 263 11.05 -1.19 8.98
C LEU A 263 12.18 -2.19 9.29
N ARG A 264 13.23 -1.76 10.01
CA ARG A 264 14.28 -2.67 10.52
C ARG A 264 13.78 -3.66 11.58
N GLU A 265 12.68 -3.36 12.26
CA GLU A 265 12.03 -4.32 13.17
C GLU A 265 11.31 -5.42 12.38
N TRP A 266 10.81 -5.11 11.19
CA TRP A 266 10.18 -6.09 10.29
C TRP A 266 11.23 -6.89 9.48
N ASP A 267 12.33 -6.25 9.10
CA ASP A 267 13.36 -6.86 8.26
C ASP A 267 14.76 -6.45 8.74
N GLU A 268 15.38 -7.32 9.52
CA GLU A 268 16.76 -7.12 10.02
C GLU A 268 17.79 -7.05 8.87
N ASN A 269 17.46 -7.61 7.69
CA ASN A 269 18.32 -7.63 6.53
C ASN A 269 18.11 -6.42 5.60
N LEU A 270 17.20 -5.50 5.96
CA LEU A 270 16.92 -4.31 5.18
C LEU A 270 18.16 -3.41 5.10
N LYS A 271 18.74 -3.32 3.89
CA LYS A 271 19.88 -2.45 3.63
C LYS A 271 19.40 -1.00 3.53
N ASP A 272 20.01 -0.10 4.31
CA ASP A 272 19.67 1.34 4.31
C ASP A 272 19.76 1.95 2.88
N ASP A 273 20.68 1.47 2.03
CA ASP A 273 20.88 1.94 0.66
C ASP A 273 19.72 1.60 -0.30
N SER A 274 18.85 0.66 0.08
CA SER A 274 17.70 0.25 -0.75
C SER A 274 16.52 1.23 -0.68
N LEU A 275 16.51 2.11 0.34
CA LEU A 275 15.39 3.01 0.60
C LEU A 275 15.63 4.40 -0.03
N PRO A 276 14.61 5.02 -0.64
CA PRO A 276 14.74 6.35 -1.23
C PRO A 276 15.14 7.42 -0.20
N SER A 277 15.95 8.39 -0.63
CA SER A 277 16.29 9.58 0.18
C SER A 277 15.25 10.68 0.08
N ASN A 278 14.49 10.74 -1.02
CA ASN A 278 13.44 11.72 -1.22
C ASN A 278 12.22 11.36 -0.35
N PRO A 279 11.68 12.28 0.49
CA PRO A 279 10.53 11.99 1.34
C PRO A 279 9.28 11.55 0.59
N VAL A 280 9.06 12.07 -0.62
CA VAL A 280 7.92 11.70 -1.47
C VAL A 280 8.03 10.24 -1.86
N ASP A 281 9.14 9.86 -2.51
CA ASP A 281 9.37 8.49 -2.97
C ASP A 281 9.42 7.51 -1.81
N PHE A 282 10.03 7.91 -0.68
CA PHE A 282 10.10 7.09 0.53
C PHE A 282 8.70 6.84 1.10
N SER A 283 7.87 7.88 1.25
CA SER A 283 6.50 7.71 1.76
C SER A 283 5.67 6.76 0.88
N TYR A 284 5.72 6.93 -0.44
CA TYR A 284 5.00 6.03 -1.34
C TYR A 284 5.54 4.60 -1.33
N ARG A 285 6.87 4.42 -1.19
CA ARG A 285 7.48 3.10 -1.02
C ARG A 285 6.95 2.39 0.22
N VAL A 286 6.82 3.10 1.33
CA VAL A 286 6.26 2.55 2.57
C VAL A 286 4.77 2.27 2.42
N ALA A 287 3.98 3.22 1.91
CA ALA A 287 2.55 3.05 1.67
C ALA A 287 2.23 1.83 0.80
N ALA A 288 3.06 1.54 -0.20
CA ALA A 288 2.93 0.35 -1.03
C ALA A 288 3.05 -0.97 -0.24
N CYS A 289 3.81 -0.97 0.87
CA CYS A 289 4.12 -2.15 1.67
C CYS A 289 3.21 -2.35 2.90
N LEU A 290 2.40 -1.35 3.28
CA LEU A 290 1.57 -1.44 4.49
C LEU A 290 0.39 -2.42 4.30
N PRO A 291 0.21 -3.41 5.21
CA PRO A 291 -0.89 -4.36 5.15
C PRO A 291 -2.19 -3.77 5.71
N ILE A 292 -2.71 -2.74 5.05
CA ILE A 292 -3.95 -2.04 5.42
C ILE A 292 -5.08 -2.37 4.45
N ASP A 293 -6.32 -2.14 4.89
CA ASP A 293 -7.51 -2.36 4.05
C ASP A 293 -7.65 -1.30 2.94
N ASP A 294 -8.60 -1.52 2.03
CA ASP A 294 -8.83 -0.64 0.87
C ASP A 294 -9.29 0.76 1.27
N ALA A 295 -10.05 0.87 2.37
CA ALA A 295 -10.53 2.14 2.87
C ALA A 295 -9.36 3.02 3.32
N LEU A 296 -8.43 2.48 4.12
CA LEU A 296 -7.26 3.21 4.58
C LEU A 296 -6.28 3.50 3.45
N ARG A 297 -6.09 2.54 2.55
CA ARG A 297 -5.23 2.72 1.38
C ARG A 297 -5.75 3.85 0.48
N LEU A 298 -7.07 3.98 0.32
CA LEU A 298 -7.69 5.09 -0.39
C LEU A 298 -7.47 6.43 0.33
N GLU A 299 -7.56 6.48 1.66
CA GLU A 299 -7.28 7.70 2.42
C GLU A 299 -5.81 8.13 2.32
N LEU A 300 -4.87 7.19 2.40
CA LEU A 300 -3.44 7.48 2.15
C LEU A 300 -3.22 8.04 0.73
N LEU A 301 -3.93 7.51 -0.26
CA LEU A 301 -3.85 8.00 -1.64
C LEU A 301 -4.36 9.44 -1.78
N LYS A 302 -5.32 9.87 -0.94
CA LYS A 302 -5.83 11.26 -0.98
C LYS A 302 -4.82 12.28 -0.45
N ILE A 303 -3.88 11.87 0.40
CA ILE A 303 -2.90 12.77 1.02
C ILE A 303 -1.89 13.27 -0.03
N SER A 304 -1.73 14.59 -0.13
CA SER A 304 -0.83 15.25 -1.12
C SER A 304 0.53 15.66 -0.56
N SER A 305 0.74 15.61 0.76
CA SER A 305 2.01 15.95 1.39
C SER A 305 2.71 14.71 1.94
N ALA A 306 3.97 14.52 1.57
CA ALA A 306 4.80 13.45 2.13
C ALA A 306 4.87 13.49 3.67
N ILE A 307 4.88 14.69 4.29
CA ILE A 307 4.93 14.82 5.75
C ILE A 307 3.68 14.24 6.41
N GLN A 308 2.50 14.58 5.88
CA GLN A 308 1.24 14.05 6.37
C GLN A 308 1.14 12.54 6.15
N ARG A 309 1.61 12.07 5.00
CA ARG A 309 1.63 10.66 4.62
C ARG A 309 2.50 9.85 5.59
N LEU A 310 3.76 10.25 5.80
CA LEU A 310 4.69 9.60 6.73
C LEU A 310 4.16 9.55 8.17
N ARG A 311 3.52 10.62 8.63
CA ARG A 311 2.90 10.63 9.97
C ARG A 311 1.74 9.65 10.07
N CYS A 312 0.89 9.60 9.04
CA CYS A 312 -0.21 8.66 8.99
C CYS A 312 0.30 7.22 8.93
N GLU A 313 1.32 6.95 8.13
CA GLU A 313 1.96 5.64 8.01
C GLU A 313 2.55 5.16 9.35
N LEU A 314 3.28 6.04 10.07
CA LEU A 314 3.81 5.73 11.41
C LEU A 314 2.70 5.39 12.40
N ASP A 315 1.63 6.18 12.42
CA ASP A 315 0.49 5.94 13.31
C ASP A 315 -0.23 4.62 12.99
N LEU A 316 -0.33 4.28 11.70
CA LEU A 316 -0.86 3.00 11.25
C LEU A 316 0.02 1.83 11.71
N MET A 317 1.35 1.93 11.55
CA MET A 317 2.28 0.88 11.98
C MET A 317 2.30 0.68 13.50
N ASP A 318 2.14 1.77 14.27
CA ASP A 318 2.07 1.71 15.73
C ASP A 318 0.78 1.00 16.22
N LYS A 319 -0.35 1.23 15.55
CA LYS A 319 -1.66 0.72 15.95
C LYS A 319 -1.97 -0.68 15.40
N CYS A 320 -1.45 -1.03 14.23
CA CYS A 320 -1.72 -2.29 13.55
C CYS A 320 -0.75 -3.39 14.01
N THR A 321 -1.01 -4.02 15.15
CA THR A 321 -0.15 -5.09 15.69
C THR A 321 -0.53 -6.49 15.25
N SER A 322 -1.80 -6.70 14.88
CA SER A 322 -2.37 -8.00 14.50
C SER A 322 -3.20 -7.87 13.22
N LEU A 323 -3.19 -8.91 12.39
CA LEU A 323 -3.93 -9.01 11.14
C LEU A 323 -4.92 -10.16 11.22
N CYS A 324 -6.20 -9.86 10.99
CA CYS A 324 -7.31 -10.79 11.05
C CYS A 324 -7.91 -11.08 9.68
N CYS A 325 -8.71 -12.14 9.59
CA CYS A 325 -9.54 -12.41 8.42
C CYS A 325 -10.59 -11.30 8.23
N LYS A 326 -10.63 -10.69 7.04
CA LYS A 326 -11.57 -9.62 6.68
C LYS A 326 -13.04 -10.05 6.77
N ARG A 327 -13.34 -11.34 6.54
CA ARG A 327 -14.71 -11.87 6.58
C ARG A 327 -15.18 -12.21 8.00
N CYS A 328 -14.31 -12.77 8.84
CA CYS A 328 -14.64 -13.11 10.24
C CYS A 328 -14.51 -11.93 11.20
N HIS A 329 -13.72 -10.94 10.80
CA HIS A 329 -13.23 -9.80 11.56
C HIS A 329 -12.33 -10.10 12.77
N ASN A 330 -12.64 -11.13 13.55
CA ASN A 330 -12.00 -11.39 14.85
C ASN A 330 -11.03 -12.59 14.84
N THR A 331 -10.99 -13.36 13.75
CA THR A 331 -10.05 -14.48 13.60
C THR A 331 -8.68 -13.94 13.25
N GLU A 332 -7.76 -13.90 14.22
CA GLU A 332 -6.36 -13.53 14.00
C GLU A 332 -5.65 -14.53 13.09
N ILE A 333 -4.93 -14.02 12.10
CA ILE A 333 -4.19 -14.83 11.13
C ILE A 333 -2.69 -14.71 11.38
N THR A 334 -2.18 -13.50 11.62
CA THR A 334 -0.75 -13.28 11.86
C THR A 334 -0.53 -11.98 12.63
N THR A 335 0.70 -11.75 13.09
CA THR A 335 1.08 -10.55 13.84
C THR A 335 2.16 -9.75 13.11
N LYS A 336 2.34 -8.48 13.49
CA LYS A 336 3.39 -7.63 12.92
C LYS A 336 4.79 -8.20 13.09
N HIS A 337 5.02 -9.03 14.11
CA HIS A 337 6.33 -9.62 14.40
C HIS A 337 6.71 -10.71 13.40
N ASP A 338 5.74 -11.31 12.72
CA ASP A 338 5.98 -12.37 11.75
C ASP A 338 6.18 -11.84 10.33
N ILE A 339 5.94 -10.55 10.10
CA ILE A 339 6.18 -9.87 8.81
C ILE A 339 7.69 -9.81 8.53
N PHE A 340 8.07 -10.12 7.30
CA PHE A 340 9.44 -10.02 6.81
C PHE A 340 9.47 -9.81 5.29
N SER A 341 10.59 -9.35 4.74
CA SER A 341 10.73 -9.11 3.29
C SER A 341 11.41 -10.29 2.58
N LEU A 342 10.72 -10.87 1.59
CA LEU A 342 11.33 -11.76 0.58
C LEU A 342 11.53 -11.08 -0.77
N SER A 343 11.18 -9.80 -0.88
CA SER A 343 11.26 -9.01 -2.09
C SER A 343 12.01 -7.72 -1.82
N LEU A 344 12.78 -7.22 -2.79
CA LEU A 344 13.35 -5.88 -2.70
C LEU A 344 12.26 -4.81 -2.51
N TYR A 345 11.03 -5.05 -2.99
CA TYR A 345 9.92 -4.12 -2.79
C TYR A 345 9.54 -3.95 -1.30
N GLY A 346 9.80 -4.95 -0.47
CA GLY A 346 9.45 -4.99 0.95
C GLY A 346 8.69 -6.29 1.29
N PRO A 347 7.93 -6.32 2.40
CA PRO A 347 7.16 -7.49 2.81
C PRO A 347 5.90 -7.71 1.97
N MET A 348 5.47 -6.74 1.16
CA MET A 348 4.27 -6.85 0.33
C MET A 348 4.51 -6.32 -1.07
N ALA A 349 4.09 -7.09 -2.08
CA ALA A 349 4.15 -6.71 -3.48
C ALA A 349 2.95 -7.28 -4.27
N ALA A 350 2.65 -6.69 -5.42
CA ALA A 350 1.57 -7.14 -6.29
C ALA A 350 2.06 -8.23 -7.25
N TYR A 351 1.37 -9.36 -7.33
CA TYR A 351 1.66 -10.45 -8.25
C TYR A 351 0.39 -10.83 -9.01
N VAL A 352 0.53 -11.32 -10.24
CA VAL A 352 -0.62 -11.76 -11.05
C VAL A 352 -0.63 -13.28 -11.16
N ASN A 353 -1.81 -13.88 -11.01
CA ASN A 353 -1.99 -15.32 -11.20
C ASN A 353 -2.22 -15.66 -12.69
N PRO A 354 -2.20 -16.95 -13.08
CA PRO A 354 -2.36 -17.37 -14.48
C PRO A 354 -3.69 -16.97 -15.12
N HIS A 355 -4.69 -16.59 -14.32
CA HIS A 355 -6.00 -16.16 -14.78
C HIS A 355 -6.15 -14.62 -14.80
N GLY A 356 -5.05 -13.88 -14.57
CA GLY A 356 -5.04 -12.41 -14.63
C GLY A 356 -5.48 -11.70 -13.35
N TYR A 357 -5.71 -12.42 -12.24
CA TYR A 357 -6.04 -11.79 -10.97
C TYR A 357 -4.78 -11.32 -10.25
N VAL A 358 -4.78 -10.05 -9.85
CA VAL A 358 -3.68 -9.44 -9.11
C VAL A 358 -3.91 -9.59 -7.61
N HIS A 359 -2.89 -10.08 -6.91
CA HIS A 359 -2.85 -10.24 -5.47
C HIS A 359 -1.68 -9.43 -4.89
N GLU A 360 -2.00 -8.47 -4.01
CA GLU A 360 -1.00 -7.87 -3.13
C GLU A 360 -0.70 -8.87 -2.01
N THR A 361 0.45 -9.52 -2.08
CA THR A 361 0.81 -10.66 -1.23
C THR A 361 1.82 -10.24 -0.18
N LEU A 362 1.44 -10.33 1.10
CA LEU A 362 2.25 -10.06 2.27
C LEU A 362 2.99 -11.34 2.71
N THR A 363 4.30 -11.28 2.87
CA THR A 363 5.12 -12.40 3.34
C THR A 363 5.27 -12.40 4.86
N VAL A 364 4.89 -13.51 5.49
CA VAL A 364 5.00 -13.71 6.94
C VAL A 364 5.58 -15.09 7.29
N TYR A 365 6.34 -15.17 8.38
CA TYR A 365 6.94 -16.41 8.86
C TYR A 365 5.88 -17.39 9.38
N LYS A 366 4.94 -16.90 10.18
CA LYS A 366 3.91 -17.70 10.85
C LYS A 366 2.52 -17.16 10.52
N ALA A 367 1.59 -18.09 10.35
CA ALA A 367 0.17 -17.80 10.25
C ALA A 367 -0.63 -18.89 10.96
N ASN A 368 -1.73 -18.48 11.60
CA ASN A 368 -2.60 -19.33 12.41
C ASN A 368 -4.02 -19.33 11.83
N ASN A 369 -4.85 -20.29 12.26
CA ASN A 369 -6.25 -20.40 11.88
C ASN A 369 -6.47 -20.57 10.36
N LEU A 370 -5.57 -21.32 9.70
CA LEU A 370 -5.63 -21.63 8.27
C LEU A 370 -5.69 -23.16 8.05
N ASN A 371 -6.53 -23.58 7.10
CA ASN A 371 -6.52 -24.94 6.56
C ASN A 371 -5.84 -24.92 5.19
N LEU A 372 -5.04 -25.95 4.89
CA LEU A 372 -4.41 -26.11 3.58
C LEU A 372 -5.27 -26.98 2.67
N ILE A 373 -5.38 -26.57 1.41
CA ILE A 373 -6.17 -27.29 0.40
C ILE A 373 -5.26 -27.75 -0.73
N GLY A 374 -5.34 -29.04 -1.05
CA GLY A 374 -4.60 -29.65 -2.16
C GLY A 374 -3.12 -29.88 -1.87
N ARG A 375 -2.39 -30.35 -2.89
CA ARG A 375 -0.96 -30.67 -2.80
C ARG A 375 -0.11 -29.44 -3.16
N PRO A 376 1.11 -29.29 -2.59
CA PRO A 376 2.02 -28.21 -2.99
C PRO A 376 2.35 -28.25 -4.49
N SER A 377 2.32 -27.09 -5.15
CA SER A 377 2.62 -26.95 -6.58
C SER A 377 3.67 -25.87 -6.82
N THR A 378 4.60 -26.10 -7.76
CA THR A 378 5.57 -25.09 -8.21
C THR A 378 5.09 -24.32 -9.44
N GLN A 379 3.93 -24.69 -9.99
CA GLN A 379 3.40 -24.09 -11.22
C GLN A 379 3.09 -22.61 -11.01
N HIS A 380 3.63 -21.72 -11.84
CA HIS A 380 3.48 -20.27 -11.72
C HIS A 380 3.80 -19.69 -10.33
N SER A 381 4.74 -20.30 -9.59
CA SER A 381 5.16 -19.77 -8.30
C SER A 381 5.81 -18.39 -8.44
N TRP A 382 5.35 -17.43 -7.65
CA TRP A 382 5.93 -16.07 -7.59
C TRP A 382 7.28 -15.99 -6.88
N PHE A 383 7.62 -17.04 -6.13
CA PHE A 383 8.88 -17.18 -5.39
C PHE A 383 9.62 -18.42 -5.93
N PRO A 384 10.49 -18.25 -6.94
CA PRO A 384 11.19 -19.37 -7.57
C PRO A 384 11.94 -20.24 -6.54
N GLY A 385 11.75 -21.55 -6.62
CA GLY A 385 12.30 -22.50 -5.64
C GLY A 385 11.38 -22.83 -4.46
N PHE A 386 10.20 -22.21 -4.40
CA PHE A 386 9.13 -22.58 -3.47
C PHE A 386 7.91 -23.15 -4.19
N ALA A 387 7.33 -24.20 -3.63
CA ALA A 387 6.00 -24.70 -3.98
C ALA A 387 4.94 -24.02 -3.11
N TRP A 388 3.78 -23.71 -3.65
CA TRP A 388 2.66 -23.09 -2.94
C TRP A 388 1.51 -24.09 -2.73
N THR A 389 0.82 -23.95 -1.60
CA THR A 389 -0.44 -24.66 -1.28
C THR A 389 -1.48 -23.63 -0.88
N ILE A 390 -2.72 -23.78 -1.35
CA ILE A 390 -3.82 -22.84 -1.07
C ILE A 390 -4.12 -22.86 0.44
N ALA A 391 -4.28 -21.68 1.03
CA ALA A 391 -4.65 -21.50 2.42
C ALA A 391 -5.99 -20.77 2.56
N GLN A 392 -6.91 -21.37 3.30
CA GLN A 392 -8.23 -20.80 3.61
C GLN A 392 -8.41 -20.57 5.12
N CYS A 393 -9.23 -19.60 5.49
CA CYS A 393 -9.57 -19.34 6.89
C CYS A 393 -10.35 -20.52 7.46
N ARG A 394 -9.87 -21.10 8.56
CA ARG A 394 -10.49 -22.22 9.26
C ARG A 394 -11.96 -21.96 9.65
N ASN A 395 -12.31 -20.72 9.95
CA ASN A 395 -13.65 -20.38 10.45
C ASN A 395 -14.69 -20.10 9.36
N CYS A 396 -14.31 -19.50 8.22
CA CYS A 396 -15.26 -19.09 7.20
C CYS A 396 -15.01 -19.66 5.79
N GLY A 397 -13.94 -20.46 5.62
CA GLY A 397 -13.53 -21.01 4.33
C GLY A 397 -13.08 -19.97 3.30
N SER A 398 -12.94 -18.69 3.67
CA SER A 398 -12.47 -17.66 2.74
C SER A 398 -11.01 -17.91 2.38
N HIS A 399 -10.66 -17.80 1.10
CA HIS A 399 -9.27 -17.81 0.65
C HIS A 399 -8.47 -16.69 1.33
N MET A 400 -7.33 -17.03 1.92
CA MET A 400 -6.47 -16.11 2.66
C MET A 400 -5.11 -15.88 1.98
N GLY A 401 -4.68 -16.81 1.13
CA GLY A 401 -3.39 -16.78 0.46
C GLY A 401 -2.82 -18.18 0.29
N TRP A 402 -1.51 -18.31 0.45
CA TRP A 402 -0.79 -19.55 0.20
C TRP A 402 0.30 -19.81 1.24
N LYS A 403 0.51 -21.09 1.55
CA LYS A 403 1.73 -21.54 2.24
C LYS A 403 2.79 -21.86 1.20
N PHE A 404 3.99 -21.33 1.36
CA PHE A 404 5.13 -21.60 0.51
C PHE A 404 6.10 -22.53 1.24
N THR A 405 6.49 -23.63 0.59
CA THR A 405 7.45 -24.62 1.10
C THR A 405 8.62 -24.76 0.15
N ALA A 406 9.84 -24.71 0.69
CA ALA A 406 11.06 -24.82 -0.10
C ALA A 406 11.15 -26.18 -0.82
N THR A 407 11.52 -26.15 -2.09
CA THR A 407 11.76 -27.35 -2.89
C THR A 407 13.11 -28.01 -2.60
N LYS A 408 14.04 -27.27 -2.01
CA LYS A 408 15.40 -27.72 -1.64
C LYS A 408 15.63 -27.54 -0.15
N LYS A 409 16.27 -28.52 0.48
CA LYS A 409 16.57 -28.53 1.93
C LYS A 409 17.54 -27.43 2.37
N GLU A 410 18.31 -26.87 1.44
CA GLU A 410 19.32 -25.85 1.71
C GLU A 410 18.71 -24.43 1.73
N MET A 411 17.51 -24.24 1.19
CA MET A 411 16.90 -22.92 1.08
C MET A 411 16.34 -22.43 2.41
N LEU A 412 16.51 -21.16 2.72
CA LEU A 412 15.98 -20.53 3.92
C LEU A 412 15.17 -19.29 3.52
N PRO A 413 13.95 -19.12 4.07
CA PRO A 413 13.26 -20.02 5.01
C PRO A 413 12.81 -21.35 4.36
N GLN A 414 12.64 -22.41 5.16
CA GLN A 414 12.10 -23.69 4.67
C GLN A 414 10.59 -23.62 4.37
N LYS A 415 9.88 -22.76 5.09
CA LYS A 415 8.46 -22.44 4.85
C LYS A 415 8.16 -21.00 5.22
N PHE A 416 7.16 -20.41 4.58
CA PHE A 416 6.57 -19.13 4.95
C PHE A 416 5.14 -19.05 4.39
N TRP A 417 4.44 -17.96 4.66
CA TRP A 417 3.09 -17.72 4.15
C TRP A 417 3.05 -16.44 3.31
N GLY A 418 2.36 -16.49 2.17
CA GLY A 418 2.02 -15.34 1.36
C GLY A 418 0.53 -15.05 1.47
N LEU A 419 0.15 -14.06 2.27
CA LEU A 419 -1.25 -13.72 2.55
C LEU A 419 -1.73 -12.60 1.63
N THR A 420 -2.89 -12.76 1.00
CA THR A 420 -3.42 -11.69 0.14
C THR A 420 -4.04 -10.57 0.98
N ARG A 421 -3.59 -9.33 0.77
CA ARG A 421 -4.04 -8.14 1.51
C ARG A 421 -5.57 -7.98 1.46
N SER A 422 -6.19 -8.30 0.33
CA SER A 422 -7.63 -8.21 0.14
C SER A 422 -8.46 -9.06 1.12
N ALA A 423 -7.86 -10.13 1.66
CA ALA A 423 -8.49 -11.03 2.64
C ALA A 423 -8.15 -10.68 4.10
N LEU A 424 -7.23 -9.74 4.32
CA LEU A 424 -6.78 -9.31 5.64
C LEU A 424 -7.41 -8.00 6.07
N GLN A 425 -7.52 -7.81 7.37
CA GLN A 425 -7.81 -6.52 7.99
C GLN A 425 -6.95 -6.32 9.25
N PRO A 426 -6.42 -5.11 9.50
CA PRO A 426 -5.73 -4.82 10.74
C PRO A 426 -6.70 -4.83 11.92
N LYS A 427 -6.35 -5.56 12.99
CA LYS A 427 -7.07 -5.54 14.25
C LYS A 427 -6.76 -4.24 14.98
N MET A 428 -7.79 -3.41 15.16
CA MET A 428 -7.66 -2.19 15.95
C MET A 428 -7.72 -2.51 17.45
N PRO A 429 -6.97 -1.79 18.30
CA PRO A 429 -7.15 -1.89 19.74
C PRO A 429 -8.59 -1.54 20.09
N GLU A 430 -9.27 -2.38 20.86
CA GLU A 430 -10.61 -2.12 21.36
C GLU A 430 -10.58 -0.83 22.19
N ILE A 431 -11.24 0.22 21.70
CA ILE A 431 -11.53 1.41 22.48
C ILE A 431 -13.03 1.32 22.73
N ASP A 432 -13.40 1.31 24.00
CA ASP A 432 -14.74 1.05 24.54
C ASP A 432 -15.70 2.24 24.29
N ASP A 433 -15.88 2.62 23.02
CA ASP A 433 -16.68 3.77 22.62
C ASP A 433 -17.58 3.36 21.45
N GLY A 434 -18.89 3.21 21.74
CA GLY A 434 -19.91 2.54 20.92
C GLY A 434 -20.27 3.18 19.57
N GLY A 435 -19.30 3.56 18.75
CA GLY A 435 -19.47 4.08 17.40
C GLY A 435 -19.02 3.10 16.29
N SER A 436 -19.73 3.09 15.16
CA SER A 436 -19.45 2.20 14.01
C SER A 436 -18.05 2.37 13.40
N ASP A 437 -17.45 1.28 12.92
CA ASP A 437 -16.07 1.21 12.39
C ASP A 437 -15.75 2.19 11.24
N LYS A 438 -16.72 2.56 10.38
CA LYS A 438 -16.50 3.55 9.30
C LYS A 438 -16.24 4.97 9.83
N LEU A 439 -16.83 5.34 10.97
CA LEU A 439 -16.60 6.63 11.65
C LEU A 439 -15.28 6.66 12.42
N ARG A 440 -14.71 5.49 12.76
CA ARG A 440 -13.51 5.32 13.58
C ARG A 440 -12.25 5.76 12.84
N TRP A 441 -12.08 5.35 11.60
CA TRP A 441 -10.97 5.76 10.73
C TRP A 441 -11.14 7.17 10.18
N GLY A 442 -12.39 7.54 9.86
CA GLY A 442 -12.77 8.92 9.61
C GLY A 442 -12.29 9.84 10.73
N ARG A 443 -12.44 9.45 12.01
CA ARG A 443 -11.92 10.24 13.16
C ARG A 443 -10.40 10.15 13.35
N VAL A 444 -9.73 9.03 13.09
CA VAL A 444 -8.25 8.95 13.22
C VAL A 444 -7.57 9.80 12.15
N ILE A 445 -7.97 9.63 10.89
CA ILE A 445 -7.45 10.39 9.76
C ILE A 445 -7.97 11.83 9.82
N SER A 446 -9.25 12.07 10.12
CA SER A 446 -9.77 13.43 10.33
C SER A 446 -9.16 14.09 11.55
N SER A 447 -8.74 13.40 12.63
CA SER A 447 -8.04 14.06 13.74
C SER A 447 -6.59 14.38 13.37
N LEU A 448 -5.92 13.53 12.59
CA LEU A 448 -4.58 13.79 12.05
C LEU A 448 -4.58 14.91 11.00
N VAL A 449 -5.63 14.96 10.16
CA VAL A 449 -5.86 16.00 9.15
C VAL A 449 -6.43 17.28 9.79
N TYR A 450 -7.38 17.21 10.74
CA TYR A 450 -7.91 18.38 11.48
C TYR A 450 -6.85 19.01 12.38
N LEU A 451 -5.98 18.26 13.06
CA LEU A 451 -4.88 18.89 13.81
C LEU A 451 -3.92 19.65 12.88
N CYS A 452 -3.76 19.20 11.64
CA CYS A 452 -2.98 19.91 10.62
C CYS A 452 -3.74 21.09 9.99
N PHE A 453 -5.06 20.99 9.80
CA PHE A 453 -5.87 22.02 9.15
C PHE A 453 -6.28 23.16 10.11
N LYS A 454 -6.61 22.86 11.36
CA LYS A 454 -7.06 23.86 12.33
C LYS A 454 -5.95 24.79 12.80
N THR A 455 -4.69 24.36 12.72
CA THR A 455 -3.53 25.23 13.01
C THR A 455 -3.17 26.18 11.87
N PHE A 456 -3.63 25.93 10.63
CA PHE A 456 -3.30 26.76 9.47
C PHE A 456 -4.44 27.71 9.06
N PHE A 457 -5.71 27.31 9.23
CA PHE A 457 -6.86 28.14 8.81
C PHE A 457 -7.37 29.11 9.87
N ASP A 458 -7.18 28.84 11.17
CA ASP A 458 -7.56 29.79 12.24
C ASP A 458 -6.66 31.04 12.28
N LEU A 459 -5.57 31.08 11.49
CA LEU A 459 -4.76 32.29 11.27
C LEU A 459 -5.12 33.05 9.98
N ALA A 460 -5.68 32.37 8.97
CA ALA A 460 -6.01 33.00 7.69
C ALA A 460 -7.37 33.73 7.71
N ASN A 461 -8.28 33.36 8.62
CA ASN A 461 -9.63 33.94 8.71
C ASN A 461 -9.84 34.94 9.86
N VAL A 462 -8.78 35.37 10.57
CA VAL A 462 -8.90 36.36 11.66
C VAL A 462 -8.46 37.78 11.24
N PHE A 463 -7.86 37.98 10.07
CA PHE A 463 -7.52 39.31 9.57
C PHE A 463 -7.77 39.46 8.06
N ASP A 464 -9.04 39.52 7.67
CA ASP A 464 -9.43 40.27 6.46
C ASP A 464 -9.52 41.76 6.82
N LEU A 465 -8.38 42.46 6.83
CA LEU A 465 -8.34 43.92 6.70
C LEU A 465 -7.15 44.34 5.81
N PRO A 466 -7.36 45.31 4.89
CA PRO A 466 -6.40 45.65 3.85
C PRO A 466 -5.14 46.31 4.43
N PHE A 467 -3.99 45.95 3.87
CA PHE A 467 -2.71 46.60 4.13
C PHE A 467 -2.76 48.08 3.74
N THR A 468 -2.94 48.95 4.74
CA THR A 468 -2.43 50.32 4.72
C THR A 468 -1.52 50.49 5.93
N VAL A 469 -0.24 50.75 5.66
CA VAL A 469 0.81 50.98 6.66
C VAL A 469 0.61 52.38 7.27
N PRO A 470 0.40 52.55 8.59
CA PRO A 470 0.57 53.85 9.22
C PRO A 470 1.90 53.86 9.97
N CYS A 471 2.77 54.79 9.58
CA CYS A 471 3.96 55.16 10.34
C CYS A 471 3.59 55.48 11.80
N TRP A 472 4.27 54.84 12.75
CA TRP A 472 4.21 55.24 14.17
C TRP A 472 5.29 56.30 14.47
N PRO A 473 4.95 57.41 15.14
CA PRO A 473 5.95 58.29 15.75
C PRO A 473 6.41 57.74 17.11
N PRO A 474 7.61 58.13 17.58
CA PRO A 474 8.23 57.56 18.77
C PRO A 474 7.67 58.19 20.06
N HIS A 475 7.91 57.48 21.18
CA HIS A 475 7.63 57.80 22.58
C HIS A 475 6.33 57.24 23.15
N PHE A 476 6.42 56.18 23.94
CA PHE A 476 5.77 56.12 25.26
C PHE A 476 6.47 55.10 26.16
N SER A 477 6.65 55.49 27.42
CA SER A 477 7.50 54.90 28.46
C SER A 477 6.83 53.72 29.18
N LEU A 478 7.63 52.71 29.53
CA LEU A 478 7.27 51.58 30.40
C LEU A 478 6.98 52.01 31.85
N PRO A 479 5.98 51.41 32.53
CA PRO A 479 5.98 51.28 33.99
C PRO A 479 6.49 49.90 34.45
N LYS A 480 7.18 49.95 35.58
CA LYS A 480 7.94 48.88 36.24
C LYS A 480 7.04 47.94 37.06
N GLY A 481 7.35 46.64 37.02
CA GLY A 481 7.49 45.71 38.16
C GLY A 481 6.33 45.46 39.14
N GLY A 482 5.89 44.20 39.22
CA GLY A 482 5.16 43.61 40.36
C GLY A 482 4.94 42.09 40.16
N PRO A 483 5.05 41.23 41.19
CA PRO A 483 5.44 39.82 41.04
C PRO A 483 4.26 38.87 40.75
N PHE A 484 4.58 37.79 40.02
CA PHE A 484 3.72 36.62 39.81
C PHE A 484 3.63 35.77 41.09
N SER A 485 2.42 35.51 41.57
CA SER A 485 2.13 34.41 42.50
C SER A 485 1.40 33.28 41.79
N SER A 486 1.91 32.07 41.99
CA SER A 486 1.39 30.79 41.52
C SER A 486 0.09 30.36 42.22
N ALA A 487 -0.91 29.90 41.47
CA ALA A 487 -1.90 28.93 41.93
C ALA A 487 -2.52 28.16 40.73
N PRO A 488 -2.78 26.85 40.86
CA PRO A 488 -3.34 26.01 39.79
C PRO A 488 -4.87 26.01 39.82
N PHE A 489 -5.52 26.04 38.66
CA PHE A 489 -6.97 25.85 38.56
C PHE A 489 -7.31 24.46 38.01
N SER A 490 -7.78 23.61 38.91
CA SER A 490 -8.56 22.41 38.63
C SER A 490 -10.04 22.76 38.48
N SER A 491 -10.71 22.02 37.58
CA SER A 491 -12.13 21.63 37.61
C SER A 491 -13.18 22.73 37.77
N PHE A 492 -13.95 23.02 36.71
CA PHE A 492 -15.41 23.19 36.79
C PHE A 492 -16.03 22.95 35.40
N LEU A 493 -16.55 21.74 35.20
CA LEU A 493 -17.58 21.41 34.21
C LEU A 493 -18.79 20.95 35.03
N THR A 494 -19.89 21.71 34.99
CA THR A 494 -21.28 21.28 35.23
C THR A 494 -22.20 22.49 35.13
N GLY A 495 -23.37 22.31 34.50
CA GLY A 495 -24.47 23.29 34.44
C GLY A 495 -24.70 23.81 33.03
N SER A 496 -25.34 23.05 32.13
CA SER A 496 -26.80 22.85 31.98
C SER A 496 -27.45 23.89 31.07
N MET A 497 -28.02 23.35 29.99
CA MET A 497 -28.99 23.99 29.10
C MET A 497 -30.24 24.39 29.89
N GLU A 498 -30.76 25.60 29.66
CA GLU A 498 -32.20 25.87 29.67
C GLU A 498 -32.53 27.21 28.99
N ASN A 499 -33.30 27.09 27.91
CA ASN A 499 -34.39 27.94 27.40
C ASN A 499 -34.41 29.46 27.67
N ALA A 500 -34.53 30.22 26.58
CA ALA A 500 -35.28 31.49 26.57
C ALA A 500 -35.89 31.74 25.19
N GLU A 501 -37.17 31.38 25.04
CA GLU A 501 -38.11 31.98 24.09
C GLU A 501 -38.81 33.19 24.76
N GLY A 502 -39.20 34.18 23.94
CA GLY A 502 -39.99 35.38 24.30
C GLY A 502 -39.18 36.67 24.03
N GLY A 503 -39.43 37.47 22.99
CA GLY A 503 -40.70 38.18 22.70
C GLY A 503 -40.90 39.25 23.77
N THR A 504 -40.87 40.58 23.55
CA THR A 504 -41.62 41.38 22.57
C THR A 504 -41.20 42.87 22.71
N GLN A 505 -41.39 43.68 21.64
CA GLN A 505 -41.63 45.15 21.61
C GLN A 505 -40.45 46.08 22.01
N CYS A 506 -40.07 47.12 21.27
CA CYS A 506 -40.70 47.95 20.23
C CYS A 506 -39.76 48.24 19.06
#